data_AF-A0A1N6ZN32-F1
#
_entry.id   AF-A0A1N6ZN32-F1
#
_cell.length_a   1.000
_cell.length_b   1.000
_cell.length_c   1.000
_cell.angle_alpha   90.00
_cell.angle_beta   90.00
_cell.angle_gamma   90.00
#
_symmetry.space_group_name_H-M   'P 1'
#
loop_
_entity.id
_entity.type
_entity.pdbx_description
1 polymer ?
#
loop_
_entity_poly.entity_id
_entity_poly.type
_entity_poly.pdbx_seq_one_letter_code
_entity_poly.pdbx_strand_id
1 'polypeptide(L)'
;MPANLHVEVEKVRAWLTTNRWVDQYDGWWSDGGVVSALQHFLASVQPQDWSADDVTDLLYLLEQSSTDYIAELVTKNEPMTLAIARHSLARGCVAGDDLAEQLGYCIQHRDEAEALLIEFMRDGHERTRRLALLSLAELQSTAVPTLAVAAWDSGDEYPRMGALSALKSIGSELFPVYLSRALEDGRENLLSLARKYADELAKENRLP
;
A
#
# COMPACT_ATOMS: atom_id res chain seq x y z
N MET A 1 21.36 -25.12 9.04
CA MET A 1 21.59 -23.67 9.09
C MET A 1 20.56 -23.07 8.15
N PRO A 2 19.70 -22.15 8.62
CA PRO A 2 18.81 -21.43 7.71
C PRO A 2 19.65 -20.68 6.66
N ALA A 3 19.12 -20.58 5.44
CA ALA A 3 19.79 -19.89 4.35
C ALA A 3 19.92 -18.39 4.66
N ASN A 4 21.03 -17.79 4.21
CA ASN A 4 21.26 -16.35 4.35
C ASN A 4 20.36 -15.58 3.36
N LEU A 5 19.63 -14.57 3.84
CA LEU A 5 18.67 -13.81 3.02
C LEU A 5 19.32 -13.23 1.77
N HIS A 6 20.43 -12.52 1.91
CA HIS A 6 21.13 -11.90 0.78
C HIS A 6 21.50 -12.92 -0.30
N VAL A 7 22.03 -14.08 0.11
CA VAL A 7 22.37 -15.16 -0.83
C VAL A 7 21.14 -15.68 -1.59
N GLU A 8 19.98 -15.79 -0.95
CA GLU A 8 18.75 -16.21 -1.63
C GLU A 8 18.21 -15.11 -2.56
N VAL A 9 18.30 -13.84 -2.15
CA VAL A 9 17.88 -12.71 -3.01
C VAL A 9 18.76 -12.59 -4.25
N GLU A 10 20.07 -12.82 -4.15
CA GLU A 10 20.95 -12.82 -5.32
C GLU A 10 20.60 -13.93 -6.33
N LYS A 11 20.07 -15.07 -5.86
CA LYS A 11 19.50 -16.08 -6.78
C LYS A 11 18.26 -15.55 -7.50
N VAL A 12 17.41 -14.78 -6.81
CA VAL A 12 16.25 -14.12 -7.44
C VAL A 12 16.69 -13.13 -8.51
N ARG A 13 17.68 -12.29 -8.20
CA ARG A 13 18.27 -11.37 -9.17
C ARG A 13 18.81 -12.11 -10.39
N ALA A 14 19.63 -13.13 -10.17
CA ALA A 14 20.20 -13.94 -11.24
C ALA A 14 19.12 -14.60 -12.11
N TRP A 15 18.08 -15.16 -11.49
CA TRP A 15 16.96 -15.78 -12.20
C TRP A 15 16.24 -14.81 -13.14
N LEU A 16 15.91 -13.62 -12.64
CA LEU A 16 15.17 -12.61 -13.39
C LEU A 16 15.98 -11.95 -14.51
N THR A 17 17.29 -12.15 -14.57
CA THR A 17 18.07 -11.74 -15.75
C THR A 17 17.73 -12.55 -17.01
N THR A 18 17.21 -13.78 -16.84
CA THR A 18 16.93 -14.72 -17.94
C THR A 18 15.48 -15.14 -18.02
N ASN A 19 14.71 -14.98 -16.94
CA ASN A 19 13.31 -15.38 -16.84
C ASN A 19 12.43 -14.17 -16.56
N ARG A 20 11.18 -14.19 -17.04
CA ARG A 20 10.26 -13.04 -16.93
C ARG A 20 9.50 -12.95 -15.61
N TRP A 21 9.37 -14.06 -14.87
CA TRP A 21 8.55 -14.12 -13.67
C TRP A 21 9.17 -15.06 -12.63
N VAL A 22 8.94 -14.74 -11.36
CA VAL A 22 9.47 -15.52 -10.22
C VAL A 22 8.58 -16.71 -9.86
N ASP A 23 7.30 -16.66 -10.24
CA ASP A 23 6.24 -17.62 -9.90
C ASP A 23 6.27 -18.93 -10.72
N GLN A 24 7.15 -19.06 -11.71
CA GLN A 24 7.22 -20.26 -12.57
C GLN A 24 7.95 -21.45 -11.94
N TYR A 25 8.32 -21.40 -10.66
CA TYR A 25 9.13 -22.46 -10.03
C TYR A 25 8.76 -22.71 -8.55
N ASP A 26 8.12 -23.84 -8.29
CA ASP A 26 7.33 -24.11 -7.08
C ASP A 26 8.13 -24.63 -5.87
N GLY A 27 9.43 -24.30 -5.74
CA GLY A 27 10.28 -24.88 -4.67
C GLY A 27 11.35 -23.98 -4.05
N TRP A 28 11.88 -22.99 -4.77
CA TRP A 28 12.92 -22.09 -4.26
C TRP A 28 12.35 -20.74 -3.78
N TRP A 29 11.13 -20.41 -4.20
CA TRP A 29 10.36 -19.30 -3.61
C TRP A 29 9.81 -19.70 -2.24
N SER A 30 9.60 -21.00 -2.00
CA SER A 30 8.89 -21.56 -0.85
C SER A 30 9.83 -22.22 0.18
N ASP A 31 9.49 -23.42 0.69
CA ASP A 31 10.13 -24.03 1.86
C ASP A 31 11.61 -24.39 1.61
N GLY A 32 12.50 -23.81 2.43
CA GLY A 32 13.95 -23.92 2.29
C GLY A 32 14.58 -22.89 1.35
N GLY A 33 13.79 -22.00 0.74
CA GLY A 33 14.20 -20.98 -0.21
C GLY A 33 14.10 -19.54 0.33
N VAL A 34 13.78 -18.59 -0.55
CA VAL A 34 13.79 -17.14 -0.22
C VAL A 34 12.80 -16.77 0.88
N VAL A 35 11.60 -17.36 0.89
CA VAL A 35 10.60 -17.13 1.95
C VAL A 35 11.11 -17.63 3.30
N SER A 36 11.70 -18.81 3.36
CA SER A 36 12.25 -19.34 4.62
C SER A 36 13.43 -18.51 5.13
N ALA A 37 14.30 -18.03 4.21
CA ALA A 37 15.39 -17.14 4.55
C ALA A 37 14.89 -15.78 5.06
N LEU A 38 13.86 -15.22 4.41
CA LEU A 38 13.19 -13.98 4.81
C LEU A 38 12.56 -14.11 6.19
N GLN A 39 11.76 -15.15 6.42
CA GLN A 39 11.15 -15.41 7.72
C GLN A 39 12.19 -15.54 8.83
N HIS A 40 13.28 -16.27 8.56
CA HIS A 40 14.36 -16.42 9.53
C HIS A 40 15.05 -15.08 9.82
N PHE A 41 15.35 -14.30 8.77
CA PHE A 41 15.93 -12.97 8.90
C PHE A 41 15.05 -12.04 9.74
N LEU A 42 13.77 -11.92 9.40
CA LEU A 42 12.81 -11.06 10.11
C LEU A 42 12.57 -11.48 11.55
N ALA A 43 12.74 -12.78 11.87
CA ALA A 43 12.68 -13.27 13.24
C ALA A 43 13.97 -13.02 14.04
N SER A 44 15.11 -12.80 13.36
CA SER A 44 16.43 -12.75 13.99
C SER A 44 17.02 -11.34 14.07
N VAL A 45 16.65 -10.45 13.16
CA VAL A 45 17.18 -9.08 13.08
C VAL A 45 16.04 -8.09 13.26
N GLN A 46 16.18 -7.23 14.27
CA GLN A 46 15.17 -6.22 14.57
C GLN A 46 15.24 -5.06 13.55
N PRO A 47 14.12 -4.35 13.30
CA PRO A 47 14.09 -3.31 12.26
C PRO A 47 15.09 -2.19 12.43
N GLN A 48 15.44 -1.83 13.67
CA GLN A 48 16.46 -0.80 13.95
C GLN A 48 17.89 -1.24 13.61
N ASP A 49 18.12 -2.54 13.43
CA ASP A 49 19.44 -3.15 13.20
C ASP A 49 19.62 -3.59 11.73
N TRP A 50 18.65 -3.34 10.85
CA TRP A 50 18.79 -3.63 9.42
C TRP A 50 19.91 -2.81 8.78
N SER A 51 20.80 -3.49 8.08
CA SER A 51 21.83 -2.84 7.28
C SER A 51 21.25 -2.26 5.98
N ALA A 52 22.03 -1.45 5.28
CA ALA A 52 21.64 -0.92 3.97
C ALA A 52 21.39 -2.02 2.93
N ASP A 53 22.15 -3.12 3.00
CA ASP A 53 22.02 -4.27 2.12
C ASP A 53 20.74 -5.06 2.44
N ASP A 54 20.47 -5.30 3.73
CA ASP A 54 19.22 -5.95 4.17
C ASP A 54 17.99 -5.21 3.64
N VAL A 55 17.97 -3.89 3.81
CA VAL A 55 16.87 -3.03 3.31
C VAL A 55 16.74 -3.13 1.79
N THR A 56 17.86 -3.15 1.07
CA THR A 56 17.86 -3.25 -0.39
C THR A 56 17.28 -4.58 -0.86
N ASP A 57 17.56 -5.66 -0.13
CA ASP A 57 17.04 -6.98 -0.41
C ASP A 57 15.54 -7.11 -0.05
N LEU A 58 15.11 -6.57 1.08
CA LEU A 58 13.70 -6.53 1.47
C LEU A 58 12.85 -5.75 0.45
N LEU A 59 13.29 -4.55 0.06
CA LEU A 59 12.57 -3.73 -0.93
C LEU A 59 12.57 -4.39 -2.31
N TYR A 60 13.67 -5.04 -2.69
CA TYR A 60 13.71 -5.78 -3.94
C TYR A 60 12.70 -6.93 -3.95
N LEU A 61 12.60 -7.70 -2.86
CA LEU A 61 11.62 -8.78 -2.76
C LEU A 61 10.18 -8.28 -2.83
N LEU A 62 9.88 -7.13 -2.21
CA LEU A 62 8.56 -6.50 -2.33
C LEU A 62 8.24 -6.17 -3.79
N GLU A 63 9.13 -5.48 -4.50
CA GLU A 63 8.94 -5.14 -5.93
C GLU A 63 8.78 -6.34 -6.86
N GLN A 64 9.39 -7.48 -6.52
CA GLN A 64 9.30 -8.69 -7.34
C GLN A 64 8.10 -9.57 -6.99
N SER A 65 7.52 -9.38 -5.80
CA SER A 65 6.41 -10.19 -5.35
C SER A 65 5.14 -9.75 -6.07
N SER A 66 4.53 -10.66 -6.84
CA SER A 66 3.14 -10.52 -7.27
C SER A 66 2.15 -10.98 -6.20
N THR A 67 2.64 -11.35 -5.02
CA THR A 67 1.85 -11.94 -3.94
C THR A 67 1.84 -11.05 -2.70
N ASP A 68 0.65 -10.86 -2.15
CA ASP A 68 0.42 -10.15 -0.87
C ASP A 68 1.23 -10.77 0.28
N TYR A 69 1.62 -12.03 0.15
CA TYR A 69 2.35 -12.78 1.17
C TYR A 69 3.71 -12.18 1.56
N ILE A 70 4.52 -11.70 0.61
CA ILE A 70 5.83 -11.08 0.95
C ILE A 70 5.59 -9.75 1.67
N ALA A 71 4.60 -8.96 1.21
CA ALA A 71 4.20 -7.74 1.89
C ALA A 71 3.80 -8.05 3.34
N GLU A 72 2.86 -8.98 3.56
CA GLU A 72 2.43 -9.42 4.89
C GLU A 72 3.58 -9.88 5.80
N LEU A 73 4.60 -10.55 5.25
CA LEU A 73 5.77 -10.94 6.03
C LEU A 73 6.60 -9.74 6.46
N VAL A 74 6.93 -8.84 5.53
CA VAL A 74 7.79 -7.67 5.78
C VAL A 74 7.06 -6.60 6.59
N THR A 75 5.73 -6.56 6.56
CA THR A 75 4.87 -5.61 7.31
C THR A 75 4.13 -6.26 8.48
N LYS A 76 4.60 -7.42 8.94
CA LYS A 76 3.92 -8.24 9.97
C LYS A 76 3.61 -7.52 11.28
N ASN A 77 4.36 -6.48 11.62
CA ASN A 77 4.09 -5.63 12.77
C ASN A 77 4.46 -4.18 12.47
N GLU A 78 3.86 -3.25 13.20
CA GLU A 78 3.99 -1.82 12.93
C GLU A 78 5.45 -1.33 12.94
N PRO A 79 6.32 -1.71 13.90
CA PRO A 79 7.73 -1.30 13.85
C PRO A 79 8.45 -1.70 12.56
N MET A 80 8.19 -2.91 12.04
CA MET A 80 8.72 -3.36 10.75
C MET A 80 8.15 -2.53 9.60
N THR A 81 6.82 -2.35 9.55
CA THR A 81 6.12 -1.58 8.52
C THR A 81 6.64 -0.15 8.44
N LEU A 82 6.77 0.53 9.58
CA LEU A 82 7.28 1.90 9.66
C LEU A 82 8.74 1.98 9.21
N ALA A 83 9.57 1.01 9.62
CA ALA A 83 10.98 0.98 9.23
C ALA A 83 11.15 0.81 7.72
N ILE A 84 10.47 -0.17 7.12
CA ILE A 84 10.58 -0.40 5.68
C ILE A 84 9.98 0.77 4.88
N ALA A 85 8.89 1.39 5.35
CA ALA A 85 8.29 2.57 4.74
C ALA A 85 9.25 3.79 4.73
N ARG A 86 9.92 4.07 5.86
CA ARG A 86 10.97 5.12 5.91
C ARG A 86 12.07 4.85 4.89
N HIS A 87 12.51 3.60 4.79
CA HIS A 87 13.56 3.22 3.85
C HIS A 87 13.14 3.27 2.39
N SER A 88 11.88 2.93 2.09
CA SER A 88 11.26 3.06 0.77
C SER A 88 11.24 4.53 0.33
N LEU A 89 10.68 5.43 1.16
CA LEU A 89 10.63 6.87 0.89
C LEU A 89 12.04 7.45 0.64
N ALA A 90 13.02 7.06 1.47
CA ALA A 90 14.41 7.50 1.31
C ALA A 90 15.07 7.03 0.01
N ARG A 91 14.48 6.06 -0.70
CA ARG A 91 14.97 5.45 -1.95
C ARG A 91 14.07 5.75 -3.15
N GLY A 92 13.19 6.74 -3.05
CA GLY A 92 12.27 7.10 -4.14
C GLY A 92 11.04 6.20 -4.22
N CYS A 93 10.50 5.82 -3.05
CA CYS A 93 9.22 5.09 -2.90
C CYS A 93 9.18 3.70 -3.55
N VAL A 94 10.28 2.95 -3.43
CA VAL A 94 10.32 1.54 -3.87
C VAL A 94 9.27 0.72 -3.11
N ALA A 95 8.47 -0.09 -3.80
CA ALA A 95 7.32 -0.82 -3.30
C ALA A 95 6.29 0.10 -2.60
N GLY A 96 6.12 1.31 -3.13
CA GLY A 96 5.37 2.35 -2.46
C GLY A 96 3.88 2.03 -2.30
N ASP A 97 3.26 1.33 -3.26
CA ASP A 97 1.84 0.97 -3.19
C ASP A 97 1.56 -0.05 -2.09
N ASP A 98 2.31 -1.15 -2.01
CA ASP A 98 2.21 -2.12 -0.92
C ASP A 98 2.43 -1.46 0.45
N LEU A 99 3.46 -0.63 0.58
CA LEU A 99 3.80 0.00 1.85
C LEU A 99 2.77 1.06 2.27
N ALA A 100 2.22 1.81 1.32
CA ALA A 100 1.14 2.74 1.59
C ALA A 100 -0.12 2.02 2.07
N GLU A 101 -0.49 0.88 1.47
CA GLU A 101 -1.60 0.06 1.95
C GLU A 101 -1.37 -0.43 3.39
N GLN A 102 -0.21 -1.02 3.65
CA GLN A 102 0.10 -1.63 4.95
C GLN A 102 0.19 -0.62 6.11
N LEU A 103 0.55 0.63 5.83
CA LEU A 103 0.55 1.70 6.83
C LEU A 103 -0.85 2.04 7.37
N GLY A 104 -1.93 1.75 6.63
CA GLY A 104 -3.31 1.94 7.09
C GLY A 104 -3.66 1.12 8.34
N TYR A 105 -2.93 0.02 8.57
CA TYR A 105 -3.12 -0.87 9.72
C TYR A 105 -2.26 -0.50 10.94
N CYS A 106 -1.44 0.55 10.86
CA CYS A 106 -0.56 0.96 11.96
C CYS A 106 -1.29 1.84 12.98
N ILE A 107 -2.06 1.22 13.88
CA ILE A 107 -2.92 1.92 14.86
C ILE A 107 -2.13 2.35 16.11
N GLN A 108 -1.15 1.57 16.56
CA GLN A 108 -0.37 1.90 17.77
C GLN A 108 0.60 3.08 17.52
N HIS A 109 1.07 3.22 16.29
CA HIS A 109 1.97 4.29 15.83
C HIS A 109 1.31 5.19 14.79
N ARG A 110 0.01 5.45 14.96
CA ARG A 110 -0.83 6.19 14.01
C ARG A 110 -0.22 7.51 13.53
N ASP A 111 0.33 8.32 14.43
CA ASP A 111 0.88 9.63 14.07
C ASP A 111 2.07 9.53 13.11
N GLU A 112 2.94 8.53 13.31
CA GLU A 112 4.06 8.28 12.41
C GLU A 112 3.58 7.69 11.08
N ALA A 113 2.64 6.74 11.12
CA ALA A 113 2.07 6.17 9.91
C ALA A 113 1.38 7.24 9.05
N GLU A 114 0.61 8.14 9.67
CA GLU A 114 -0.02 9.28 9.01
C GLU A 114 1.01 10.20 8.35
N ALA A 115 2.11 10.52 9.05
CA ALA A 115 3.19 11.34 8.49
C ALA A 115 3.84 10.69 7.27
N LEU A 116 4.12 9.38 7.32
CA LEU A 116 4.70 8.64 6.20
C LEU A 116 3.74 8.56 5.00
N LEU A 117 2.45 8.32 5.25
CA LEU A 117 1.42 8.28 4.22
C LEU A 117 1.27 9.64 3.50
N ILE A 118 1.38 10.75 4.24
CA ILE A 118 1.38 12.09 3.64
C ILE A 118 2.58 12.28 2.70
N GLU A 119 3.74 11.69 3.01
CA GLU A 119 4.88 11.69 2.09
C GLU A 119 4.62 10.82 0.84
N PHE A 120 4.00 9.65 0.99
CA PHE A 120 3.60 8.79 -0.15
C PHE A 120 2.56 9.46 -1.07
N MET A 121 1.78 10.43 -0.60
CA MET A 121 0.90 11.23 -1.46
C MET A 121 1.67 12.05 -2.52
N ARG A 122 2.98 12.20 -2.39
CA ARG A 122 3.85 12.88 -3.37
C ARG A 122 4.46 11.92 -4.39
N ASP A 123 4.15 10.63 -4.32
CA ASP A 123 4.74 9.63 -5.18
C ASP A 123 4.42 9.85 -6.67
N GLY A 124 5.34 9.47 -7.55
CA GLY A 124 5.14 9.55 -9.01
C GLY A 124 4.05 8.62 -9.53
N HIS A 125 3.86 7.46 -8.90
CA HIS A 125 2.89 6.45 -9.28
C HIS A 125 1.51 6.76 -8.70
N GLU A 126 0.50 6.82 -9.56
CA GLU A 126 -0.87 7.09 -9.15
C GLU A 126 -1.38 6.09 -8.11
N ARG A 127 -1.06 4.80 -8.31
CA ARG A 127 -1.52 3.72 -7.44
C ARG A 127 -1.06 3.92 -6.00
N THR A 128 0.21 4.27 -5.80
CA THR A 128 0.79 4.59 -4.49
C THR A 128 0.07 5.76 -3.83
N ARG A 129 -0.14 6.87 -4.55
CA ARG A 129 -0.88 8.02 -4.02
C ARG A 129 -2.32 7.65 -3.64
N ARG A 130 -2.98 6.83 -4.44
CA ARG A 130 -4.36 6.39 -4.19
C ARG A 130 -4.46 5.50 -2.95
N LEU A 131 -3.56 4.53 -2.80
CA LEU A 131 -3.52 3.70 -1.60
C LEU A 131 -3.16 4.51 -0.37
N ALA A 132 -2.21 5.46 -0.48
CA ALA A 132 -1.88 6.35 0.63
C ALA A 132 -3.10 7.16 1.11
N LEU A 133 -3.91 7.68 0.18
CA LEU A 133 -5.15 8.39 0.52
C LEU A 133 -6.19 7.49 1.20
N LEU A 134 -6.35 6.25 0.74
CA LEU A 134 -7.26 5.29 1.34
C LEU A 134 -6.81 4.89 2.75
N SER A 135 -5.53 4.59 2.93
CA SER A 135 -4.94 4.28 4.24
C SER A 135 -5.03 5.45 5.22
N LEU A 136 -4.85 6.70 4.75
CA LEU A 136 -5.12 7.89 5.59
C LEU A 136 -6.57 7.96 6.05
N ALA A 137 -7.52 7.52 5.21
CA ALA A 137 -8.92 7.43 5.59
C ALA A 137 -9.21 6.30 6.58
N GLU A 138 -8.54 5.14 6.45
CA GLU A 138 -8.60 4.07 7.46
C GLU A 138 -8.08 4.55 8.81
N LEU A 139 -6.99 5.31 8.81
CA LEU A 139 -6.47 5.97 10.01
C LEU A 139 -7.32 7.15 10.47
N GLN A 140 -8.41 7.54 9.79
CA GLN A 140 -9.23 8.71 10.14
C GLN A 140 -8.41 10.01 10.22
N SER A 141 -7.42 10.19 9.33
CA SER A 141 -6.60 11.39 9.26
C SER A 141 -7.43 12.63 8.91
N THR A 142 -7.12 13.73 9.58
CA THR A 142 -7.74 15.04 9.30
C THR A 142 -7.28 15.65 7.97
N ALA A 143 -6.24 15.11 7.34
CA ALA A 143 -5.74 15.56 6.05
C ALA A 143 -6.59 15.08 4.87
N VAL A 144 -7.40 14.02 5.06
CA VAL A 144 -8.15 13.34 4.00
C VAL A 144 -9.03 14.29 3.16
N PRO A 145 -9.83 15.21 3.72
CA PRO A 145 -10.67 16.09 2.90
C PRO A 145 -9.87 16.89 1.86
N THR A 146 -8.75 17.48 2.28
CA THR A 146 -7.91 18.31 1.39
C THR A 146 -7.20 17.45 0.35
N LEU A 147 -6.66 16.30 0.76
CA LEU A 147 -5.96 15.39 -0.15
C LEU A 147 -6.91 14.73 -1.14
N ALA A 148 -8.14 14.41 -0.74
CA ALA A 148 -9.17 13.87 -1.63
C ALA A 148 -9.59 14.88 -2.69
N VAL A 149 -9.72 16.16 -2.36
CA VAL A 149 -9.98 17.23 -3.34
C VAL A 149 -8.85 17.28 -4.38
N ALA A 150 -7.59 17.28 -3.92
CA ALA A 150 -6.44 17.29 -4.82
C ALA A 150 -6.38 16.03 -5.72
N ALA A 151 -6.66 14.85 -5.16
CA ALA A 151 -6.73 13.60 -5.91
C ALA A 151 -7.85 13.64 -6.96
N TRP A 152 -9.01 14.19 -6.62
CA TRP A 152 -10.12 14.36 -7.57
C TRP A 152 -9.75 15.27 -8.75
N ASP A 153 -9.08 16.38 -8.45
CA ASP A 153 -8.73 17.42 -9.43
C ASP A 153 -7.60 16.99 -10.38
N SER A 154 -6.90 15.88 -10.11
CA SER A 154 -5.96 15.26 -11.06
C SER A 154 -6.61 14.90 -12.41
N GLY A 155 -7.93 14.69 -12.43
CA GLY A 155 -8.71 14.40 -13.63
C GLY A 155 -8.87 12.92 -13.96
N ASP A 156 -7.97 12.06 -13.48
CA ASP A 156 -7.97 10.63 -13.77
C ASP A 156 -9.05 9.84 -13.01
N GLU A 157 -9.45 8.66 -13.52
CA GLU A 157 -10.61 7.92 -12.99
C GLU A 157 -10.32 7.31 -11.63
N TYR A 158 -9.17 6.63 -11.51
CA TYR A 158 -8.78 5.95 -10.29
C TYR A 158 -8.53 6.91 -9.11
N PRO A 159 -7.86 8.08 -9.26
CA PRO A 159 -7.75 9.05 -8.18
C PRO A 159 -9.09 9.58 -7.69
N ARG A 160 -10.05 9.79 -8.60
CA ARG A 160 -11.42 10.22 -8.25
C ARG A 160 -12.18 9.15 -7.49
N MET A 161 -12.03 7.89 -7.89
CA MET A 161 -12.60 6.76 -7.13
C MET A 161 -11.97 6.67 -5.73
N GLY A 162 -10.66 6.88 -5.61
CA GLY A 162 -9.95 6.94 -4.33
C GLY A 162 -10.46 8.08 -3.44
N ALA A 163 -10.57 9.29 -4.00
CA ALA A 163 -11.10 10.46 -3.32
C ALA A 163 -12.54 10.23 -2.82
N LEU A 164 -13.43 9.72 -3.67
CA LEU A 164 -14.81 9.44 -3.29
C LEU A 164 -14.90 8.41 -2.15
N SER A 165 -14.13 7.33 -2.26
CA SER A 165 -14.06 6.26 -1.24
C SER A 165 -13.52 6.79 0.09
N ALA A 166 -12.45 7.58 0.05
CA ALA A 166 -11.83 8.16 1.24
C ALA A 166 -12.79 9.11 1.97
N LEU A 167 -13.45 10.01 1.23
CA LEU A 167 -14.44 10.95 1.79
C LEU A 167 -15.63 10.20 2.41
N LYS A 168 -16.10 9.11 1.78
CA LYS A 168 -17.16 8.26 2.35
C LYS A 168 -16.70 7.62 3.66
N SER A 169 -15.50 7.04 3.66
CA SER A 169 -14.92 6.29 4.80
C SER A 169 -14.83 7.13 6.07
N ILE A 170 -14.42 8.40 5.93
CA ILE A 170 -14.31 9.32 7.09
C ILE A 170 -15.62 10.06 7.41
N GLY A 171 -16.73 9.76 6.72
CA GLY A 171 -17.99 10.48 6.90
C GLY A 171 -17.90 11.98 6.60
N SER A 172 -17.10 12.37 5.60
CA SER A 172 -16.84 13.79 5.29
C SER A 172 -18.10 14.51 4.80
N GLU A 173 -18.29 15.76 5.22
CA GLU A 173 -19.32 16.65 4.67
C GLU A 173 -19.16 16.92 3.16
N LEU A 174 -17.97 16.67 2.61
CA LEU A 174 -17.71 16.79 1.17
C LEU A 174 -18.27 15.59 0.38
N PHE A 175 -18.53 14.45 1.03
CA PHE A 175 -18.93 13.22 0.34
C PHE A 175 -20.19 13.40 -0.54
N PRO A 176 -21.30 14.02 -0.09
CA PRO A 176 -22.48 14.22 -0.94
C PRO A 176 -22.18 15.05 -2.19
N VAL A 177 -21.30 16.06 -2.10
CA VAL A 177 -20.92 16.91 -3.23
C VAL A 177 -20.15 16.10 -4.27
N TYR A 178 -19.15 15.34 -3.83
CA TYR A 178 -18.34 14.53 -4.74
C TYR A 178 -19.07 13.31 -5.28
N LEU A 179 -20.04 12.77 -4.53
CA LEU A 179 -20.95 11.73 -5.02
C LEU A 179 -21.80 12.23 -6.20
N SER A 180 -22.38 13.43 -6.09
CA SER A 180 -23.12 14.05 -7.21
C SER A 180 -22.24 14.24 -8.44
N ARG A 181 -21.02 14.77 -8.24
CA ARG A 181 -20.05 14.95 -9.33
C ARG A 181 -19.68 13.60 -9.98
N ALA A 182 -19.51 12.54 -9.19
CA ALA A 182 -19.19 11.21 -9.71
C ALA A 182 -20.33 10.61 -10.56
N LEU A 183 -21.59 10.88 -10.20
CA LEU A 183 -22.75 10.45 -10.99
C LEU A 183 -22.86 11.19 -12.33
N GLU A 184 -22.39 12.43 -12.40
CA GLU A 184 -22.40 13.28 -13.61
C GLU A 184 -21.17 13.04 -14.51
N ASP A 185 -20.09 12.47 -13.97
CA ASP A 185 -18.79 12.36 -14.63
C ASP A 185 -18.81 11.45 -15.88
N GLY A 186 -19.61 10.39 -15.85
CA GLY A 186 -19.88 9.54 -17.02
C GLY A 186 -18.87 8.43 -17.31
N ARG A 187 -17.70 8.39 -16.64
CA ARG A 187 -16.80 7.24 -16.74
C ARG A 187 -17.33 6.02 -15.99
N GLU A 188 -17.17 4.85 -16.59
CA GLU A 188 -17.88 3.63 -16.20
C GLU A 188 -17.60 3.18 -14.77
N ASN A 189 -16.34 3.12 -14.35
CA ASN A 189 -15.97 2.61 -13.03
C ASN A 189 -16.37 3.60 -11.93
N LEU A 190 -16.14 4.90 -12.17
CA LEU A 190 -16.53 5.95 -11.24
C LEU A 190 -18.06 6.03 -11.08
N LEU A 191 -18.81 5.94 -12.19
CA LEU A 191 -20.28 5.94 -12.16
C LEU A 191 -20.83 4.71 -11.44
N SER A 192 -20.25 3.53 -11.68
CA SER A 192 -20.62 2.29 -11.00
C SER A 192 -20.40 2.39 -9.49
N LEU A 193 -19.24 2.89 -9.06
CA LEU A 193 -18.93 3.15 -7.65
C LEU A 193 -19.91 4.15 -7.03
N ALA A 194 -20.19 5.26 -7.72
CA ALA A 194 -21.10 6.28 -7.25
C ALA A 194 -22.53 5.76 -7.08
N ARG A 195 -23.03 4.95 -8.02
CA ARG A 195 -24.36 4.33 -7.91
C ARG A 195 -24.44 3.38 -6.71
N LYS A 196 -23.42 2.54 -6.52
CA LYS A 196 -23.32 1.67 -5.34
C LYS A 196 -23.44 2.48 -4.04
N TYR A 197 -22.68 3.57 -3.95
CA TYR A 197 -22.70 4.43 -2.76
C TYR A 197 -24.01 5.19 -2.56
N ALA A 198 -24.65 5.65 -3.64
CA ALA A 198 -25.97 6.26 -3.56
C ALA A 198 -27.03 5.25 -3.07
N ASP A 199 -26.96 4.00 -3.53
CA ASP A 199 -27.86 2.93 -3.09
C ASP A 199 -27.64 2.57 -1.61
N GLU A 200 -26.40 2.55 -1.14
CA GLU A 200 -26.05 2.36 0.28
C GLU A 200 -26.64 3.48 1.15
N LEU A 201 -26.42 4.74 0.78
CA LEU A 201 -26.95 5.90 1.50
C LEU A 201 -28.49 5.92 1.52
N ALA A 202 -29.12 5.55 0.42
CA ALA A 202 -30.57 5.43 0.35
C ALA A 202 -31.13 4.33 1.26
N LYS A 203 -30.37 3.26 1.52
CA LYS A 203 -30.74 2.20 2.48
C LYS A 203 -30.55 2.67 3.92
N GLU A 204 -29.44 3.34 4.21
CA GLU A 204 -29.14 3.89 5.54
C GLU A 204 -30.22 4.90 5.97
N ASN A 205 -30.63 5.81 5.08
CA ASN A 205 -31.70 6.78 5.35
C ASN A 205 -33.11 6.18 5.47
N ARG A 206 -33.29 4.89 5.16
CA ARG A 206 -34.56 4.16 5.31
C ARG A 206 -34.63 3.34 6.59
N LEU A 207 -33.53 3.21 7.33
CA LEU A 207 -33.51 2.56 8.63
C LEU A 207 -34.00 3.57 9.70
N PRO A 208 -34.90 3.13 10.61
CA PRO A 208 -35.57 4.00 11.58
C PRO A 208 -34.66 4.55 12.68
#